data_AF-A0A556PDL7-F1
#
_entry.id   AF-A0A556PDL7-F1
#
_cell.length_a   1.000
_cell.length_b   1.000
_cell.length_c   1.000
_cell.angle_alpha   90.00
_cell.angle_beta   90.00
_cell.angle_gamma   90.00
#
_symmetry.space_group_name_H-M   'P 1'
#
loop_
_entity.id
_entity.type
_entity.pdbx_description
1 polymer ?
#
loop_
_entity_poly.entity_id
_entity_poly.type
_entity_poly.pdbx_seq_one_letter_code
_entity_poly.pdbx_strand_id
1 'polypeptide(L)' 'MKFTYFNDTERKVTIHPGTFIRGCEGSDLPIKPLEERTFILPENTYAYLKMWDYGPELGLQILIIPRSDSE' A
#
# COMPACT_ATOMS: atom_id res chain seq x y z
N MET A 1 6.19 11.13 -6.61
CA MET A 1 5.33 10.33 -7.53
C MET A 1 4.02 9.99 -6.81
N LYS A 2 2.90 9.75 -7.51
CA LYS A 2 1.65 9.26 -6.87
C LYS A 2 1.39 7.81 -7.28
N PHE A 3 1.00 6.98 -6.33
CA PHE A 3 0.57 5.60 -6.56
C PHE A 3 -0.84 5.40 -6.01
N THR A 4 -1.75 4.89 -6.83
CA THR A 4 -3.13 4.62 -6.44
C THR A 4 -3.37 3.11 -6.43
N TYR A 5 -3.81 2.58 -5.30
CA TYR A 5 -4.27 1.21 -5.13
C TYR A 5 -5.79 1.18 -5.15
N PHE A 6 -6.36 0.35 -6.03
CA PHE A 6 -7.80 0.05 -6.04
C PHE A 6 -8.00 -1.33 -5.39
N ASN A 7 -8.88 -1.40 -4.39
CA ASN A 7 -9.16 -2.65 -3.69
C ASN A 7 -10.28 -3.44 -4.39
N ASP A 8 -9.91 -4.34 -5.28
CA ASP A 8 -10.81 -5.27 -5.97
C ASP A 8 -10.94 -6.63 -5.27
N THR A 9 -10.39 -6.79 -4.06
CA THR A 9 -10.25 -8.10 -3.41
C THR A 9 -11.49 -8.57 -2.65
N GLU A 10 -12.59 -7.79 -2.71
CA GLU A 10 -13.83 -7.97 -1.93
C GLU A 10 -13.65 -8.01 -0.39
N ARG A 11 -12.44 -7.75 0.10
CA ARG A 11 -12.05 -7.82 1.51
C ARG A 11 -11.44 -6.50 1.94
N LYS A 12 -11.43 -6.21 3.25
CA LYS A 12 -10.69 -5.06 3.77
C LYS A 12 -9.19 -5.32 3.63
N VAL A 13 -8.46 -4.31 3.15
CA VAL A 13 -7.00 -4.35 3.02
C VAL A 13 -6.38 -3.38 4.03
N THR A 14 -5.55 -3.87 4.94
CA THR A 14 -4.79 -3.04 5.88
C THR A 14 -3.47 -2.58 5.29
N ILE A 15 -2.88 -1.52 5.84
CA ILE A 15 -1.61 -0.97 5.37
C ILE A 15 -0.53 -1.29 6.39
N HIS A 16 0.52 -1.99 5.96
CA HIS A 16 1.66 -2.32 6.80
C HIS A 16 2.39 -1.02 7.20
N PRO A 17 2.72 -0.79 8.49
CA PRO A 17 3.35 0.46 8.97
C PRO A 17 4.68 0.81 8.28
N GLY A 18 5.41 -0.22 7.83
CA GLY A 18 6.62 -0.08 7.01
C GLY A 18 6.44 0.74 5.73
N THR A 19 5.21 0.96 5.25
CA THR A 19 4.91 1.88 4.15
C THR A 19 5.32 3.32 4.50
N PHE A 20 4.93 3.79 5.69
CA PHE A 20 5.18 5.17 6.13
C PHE A 20 6.59 5.37 6.66
N ILE A 21 7.16 4.35 7.31
CA ILE A 21 8.56 4.36 7.77
C ILE A 21 9.54 4.56 6.61
N ARG A 22 9.17 4.14 5.40
CA ARG A 22 9.97 4.28 4.18
C ARG A 22 9.74 5.60 3.42
N GLY A 23 9.00 6.55 4.01
CA GLY A 23 8.79 7.88 3.44
C GLY A 23 7.62 7.99 2.47
N CYS A 24 6.77 6.97 2.33
CA CYS A 24 5.48 7.14 1.68
C CYS A 24 4.55 7.95 2.59
N GLU A 25 3.77 8.85 2.01
CA GLU A 25 2.72 9.60 2.72
C GLU A 25 1.34 9.15 2.24
N GLY A 26 0.34 9.18 3.14
CA GLY A 26 -1.03 8.77 2.83
C GLY A 26 -1.81 8.46 4.10
N SER A 27 -3.04 7.95 3.93
CA SER A 27 -3.85 7.47 5.05
C SER A 27 -3.52 6.01 5.36
N ASP A 28 -3.36 5.69 6.65
CA ASP A 28 -3.13 4.35 7.22
C ASP A 28 -4.43 3.57 7.50
N LEU A 29 -5.59 4.18 7.26
CA LEU A 29 -6.88 3.54 7.46
C LEU A 29 -7.02 2.32 6.54
N PRO A 30 -7.68 1.23 6.97
CA PRO A 30 -7.98 0.12 6.07
C PRO A 30 -8.73 0.59 4.82
N ILE A 31 -8.40 -0.02 3.68
CA ILE A 31 -9.02 0.25 2.38
C ILE A 31 -10.20 -0.72 2.24
N LYS A 32 -11.43 -0.19 2.09
CA LYS A 32 -12.64 -1.00 1.93
C LYS A 32 -12.73 -1.60 0.53
N PRO A 33 -13.55 -2.64 0.32
CA PRO A 33 -13.83 -3.14 -1.03
C PRO A 33 -14.30 -2.01 -1.96
N LEU A 34 -13.77 -2.00 -3.17
CA LEU A 34 -14.03 -1.00 -4.22
C LEU A 34 -13.61 0.44 -3.86
N GLU A 35 -12.78 0.61 -2.84
CA GLU A 35 -12.18 1.90 -2.47
C GLU A 35 -10.82 2.08 -3.16
N GLU A 36 -10.54 3.31 -3.57
CA GLU A 36 -9.21 3.74 -4.00
C GLU A 36 -8.45 4.37 -2.84
N ARG A 37 -7.15 4.09 -2.76
CA ARG A 37 -6.23 4.80 -1.88
C ARG A 37 -5.02 5.29 -2.64
N THR A 38 -4.76 6.59 -2.53
CA THR A 38 -3.57 7.22 -3.11
C THR A 38 -2.50 7.41 -2.05
N PHE A 39 -1.28 7.07 -2.40
CA PHE A 39 -0.06 7.28 -1.63
C PHE A 39 0.88 8.20 -2.40
N ILE A 40 1.53 9.11 -1.69
CA ILE A 40 2.56 9.99 -2.23
C ILE A 40 3.90 9.31 -1.94
N LEU A 41 4.67 9.05 -2.99
CA LEU A 41 6.00 8.47 -2.90
C LEU A 41 7.05 9.58 -2.95
N PRO A 42 8.23 9.38 -2.31
CA PRO A 42 9.39 10.23 -2.47
C PRO A 42 9.74 10.53 -3.93
N GLU A 43 10.41 11.65 -4.18
CA GLU A 43 10.86 12.02 -5.52
C GLU A 43 11.79 10.97 -6.13
N ASN A 44 11.74 10.81 -7.45
CA ASN A 44 12.55 9.85 -8.22
C ASN A 44 12.42 8.38 -7.76
N THR A 45 11.24 8.01 -7.23
CA THR A 45 10.92 6.63 -6.88
C THR A 45 9.66 6.13 -7.58
N TYR A 46 9.55 4.81 -7.71
CA TYR A 46 8.35 4.08 -8.12
C TYR A 46 7.85 3.16 -7.00
N ALA A 47 6.58 2.77 -7.06
CA ALA A 47 5.97 1.89 -6.07
C ALA A 47 6.33 0.43 -6.35
N TYR A 48 6.96 -0.24 -5.39
CA TYR A 48 6.98 -1.68 -5.28
C TYR A 48 5.94 -2.12 -4.25
N LEU A 49 4.90 -2.82 -4.69
CA LEU A 49 3.81 -3.28 -3.82
C LEU A 49 3.97 -4.76 -3.49
N LYS A 50 3.80 -5.10 -2.20
CA LYS A 50 3.66 -6.49 -1.74
C LYS A 50 2.36 -6.63 -0.96
N MET A 51 1.63 -7.71 -1.23
CA MET A 51 0.42 -8.08 -0.50
C MET A 51 0.65 -9.40 0.24
N TRP A 52 0.11 -9.52 1.45
CA TRP A 52 -0.01 -10.78 2.17
C TRP A 52 -1.48 -11.10 2.39
N ASP A 53 -1.80 -12.39 2.33
CA ASP A 53 -3.08 -12.95 2.75
C ASP A 53 -2.85 -13.78 4.01
N TYR A 54 -3.35 -13.29 5.15
CA TYR A 54 -3.27 -14.00 6.43
C TYR A 54 -4.52 -14.85 6.71
N GLY A 55 -5.36 -15.06 5.70
CA GLY A 55 -6.61 -15.81 5.81
C GLY A 55 -7.78 -14.99 6.33
N PRO A 56 -8.96 -15.63 6.52
CA PRO A 56 -10.21 -14.93 6.84
C PRO A 56 -10.20 -14.16 8.16
N GLU A 57 -9.43 -14.63 9.16
CA GLU A 57 -9.42 -14.04 10.51
C GLU A 57 -8.53 -12.79 10.59
N LEU A 58 -7.38 -12.81 9.91
CA LEU A 58 -6.36 -11.76 9.99
C LEU A 58 -6.39 -10.80 8.79
N GLY A 59 -6.98 -11.24 7.67
CA GLY A 59 -7.25 -10.40 6.50
C GLY A 59 -6.06 -10.16 5.59
N LEU A 60 -6.24 -9.17 4.72
CA LEU A 60 -5.22 -8.75 3.74
C LEU A 60 -4.42 -7.57 4.26
N GLN A 61 -3.15 -7.52 3.87
CA GLN A 61 -2.28 -6.39 4.16
C GLN A 61 -1.38 -6.07 2.98
N ILE A 62 -1.21 -4.77 2.68
CA ILE A 62 -0.28 -4.28 1.67
C ILE A 62 0.90 -3.54 2.31
N LEU A 63 2.08 -3.68 1.71
CA LEU A 63 3.26 -2.85 1.95
C LEU A 63 3.63 -2.17 0.64
N ILE A 64 3.81 -0.86 0.68
CA ILE A 64 4.34 -0.08 -0.44
C ILE A 64 5.77 0.32 -0.08
N ILE A 65 6.72 -0.08 -0.93
CA ILE A 65 8.13 0.26 -0.80
C ILE A 65 8.46 1.21 -1.96
N PRO A 66 8.86 2.45 -1.69
CA PRO A 66 9.42 3.31 -2.74
C PRO A 66 10.80 2.76 -3.13
N ARG A 67 11.04 2.57 -4.43
CA ARG A 67 12.32 2.15 -4.98
C ARG A 67 12.80 3.13 -6.04
N SER A 68 14.11 3.28 -6.19
CA SER A 68 14.71 4.00 -7.32
C SER A 68 15.35 3.02 -8.29
N ASP A 69 15.52 3.42 -9.56
CA ASP A 69 16.15 2.59 -10.60
C ASP A 69 17.64 2.28 -10.32
N SER A 70 18.22 2.93 -9.31
CA SER A 70 19.60 2.77 -8.88
C SER A 70 19.82 1.66 -7.83
N GLU A 71 18.76 0.95 -7.42
CA GLU A 71 18.80 -0.19 -6.49
C GLU A 71 18.48 -1.54 -7.17
#